data_AF-A0A9X4BWA5-F1
#
_entry.id   AF-A0A9X4BWA5-F1
#
_cell.length_a   1.000
_cell.length_b   1.000
_cell.length_c   1.000
_cell.angle_alpha   90.00
_cell.angle_beta   90.00
_cell.angle_gamma   90.00
#
_symmetry.space_group_name_H-M   'P 1'
#
loop_
_entity.id
_entity.type
_entity.pdbx_description
1 polymer ?
#
loop_
_entity_poly.entity_id
_entity_poly.type
_entity_poly.pdbx_seq_one_letter_code
_entity_poly.pdbx_strand_id
1 'polypeptide(L)'
;MARSGLYKSDVQRARDSLRATGKHPSVDAVRVALGNTGSKTTIHRYLRELEEEEGQGVGAKMAVSDALQDLVARLAERLHAEADTV
;
A
#
# COMPACT_ATOMS: atom_id res chain seq x y z
N MET A 1 22.88 4.35 -26.57
CA MET A 1 21.55 4.96 -26.33
C MET A 1 20.92 4.21 -25.17
N ALA A 2 20.74 4.87 -24.03
CA ALA A 2 20.20 4.23 -22.83
C ALA A 2 18.76 3.80 -23.10
N ARG A 3 18.48 2.51 -22.93
CA ARG A 3 17.11 1.97 -22.97
C ARG A 3 16.34 2.65 -21.84
N SER A 4 15.52 3.65 -22.14
CA SER A 4 14.60 4.25 -21.17
C SER A 4 13.49 3.23 -20.89
N GLY A 5 13.81 2.22 -20.09
CA GLY A 5 12.82 1.29 -19.57
C GLY A 5 11.87 2.08 -18.67
N LEU A 6 10.57 1.89 -18.88
CA LEU A 6 9.56 2.36 -17.95
C LEU A 6 9.88 1.83 -16.54
N TYR A 7 10.04 2.72 -15.56
CA TYR A 7 10.29 2.31 -14.18
C TYR A 7 8.99 2.09 -13.42
N LYS A 8 9.04 1.20 -12.41
CA LYS A 8 7.92 0.98 -11.48
C LYS A 8 7.51 2.27 -10.77
N SER A 9 8.48 3.12 -10.44
CA SER A 9 8.25 4.44 -9.81
C SER A 9 7.40 5.37 -10.68
N ASP A 10 7.55 5.31 -12.01
CA ASP A 10 6.76 6.14 -12.93
C ASP A 10 5.31 5.66 -12.95
N VAL A 11 5.12 4.34 -13.02
CA VAL A 11 3.79 3.70 -12.92
C VAL A 11 3.12 4.04 -11.60
N GLN A 12 3.87 4.01 -10.49
CA GLN A 12 3.36 4.37 -9.17
C GLN A 12 2.89 5.82 -9.12
N ARG A 13 3.70 6.76 -9.59
CA ARG A 13 3.33 8.20 -9.62
C ARG A 13 2.08 8.45 -10.48
N ALA A 14 1.99 7.79 -11.64
CA ALA A 14 0.83 7.88 -12.52
C ALA A 14 -0.43 7.31 -11.85
N ARG A 15 -0.34 6.13 -11.23
CA ARG A 15 -1.41 5.50 -10.46
C ARG A 15 -1.89 6.41 -9.32
N ASP A 16 -0.97 6.98 -8.56
CA ASP A 16 -1.28 7.80 -7.39
C ASP A 16 -1.94 9.12 -7.81
N SER A 17 -1.49 9.72 -8.93
CA SER A 17 -2.12 10.91 -9.51
C SER A 17 -3.56 10.63 -9.97
N LEU A 18 -3.80 9.47 -10.59
CA LEU A 18 -5.15 9.05 -11.00
C LEU A 18 -6.07 8.84 -9.78
N ARG A 19 -5.57 8.16 -8.74
CA ARG A 19 -6.28 7.98 -7.47
C ARG A 19 -6.60 9.32 -6.80
N ALA A 20 -5.66 10.26 -6.76
CA ALA A 20 -5.87 11.59 -6.19
C ALA A 20 -6.95 12.39 -6.95
N THR A 21 -7.09 12.14 -8.25
CA THR A 21 -8.15 12.75 -9.10
C THR A 21 -9.49 12.00 -8.99
N GLY A 22 -9.59 10.95 -8.18
CA GLY A 22 -10.78 10.10 -8.05
C GLY A 22 -11.03 9.18 -9.25
N LYS A 23 -10.04 9.01 -10.15
CA LYS A 23 -10.15 8.12 -11.32
C LYS A 23 -9.57 6.75 -10.99
N HIS A 24 -10.23 5.70 -11.48
CA HIS A 24 -9.72 4.33 -11.34
C HIS A 24 -8.45 4.14 -12.19
N PRO A 25 -7.32 3.73 -11.60
CA PRO A 25 -6.04 3.60 -12.31
C PRO A 25 -6.01 2.31 -13.15
N SER A 26 -6.69 2.31 -14.29
CA SER A 26 -6.58 1.22 -15.28
C SER A 26 -5.26 1.28 -16.05
N VAL A 27 -4.86 0.16 -16.66
CA VAL A 27 -3.63 0.08 -17.49
C VAL A 27 -3.59 1.16 -18.56
N ASP A 28 -4.72 1.42 -19.23
CA ASP A 28 -4.80 2.42 -20.28
C ASP A 28 -4.78 3.86 -19.71
N ALA A 29 -5.44 4.11 -18.58
CA ALA A 29 -5.38 5.42 -17.91
C ALA A 29 -3.95 5.75 -17.44
N VAL A 30 -3.25 4.77 -16.87
CA VAL A 30 -1.86 4.91 -16.45
C VAL A 30 -0.94 5.10 -17.65
N ARG A 31 -1.15 4.35 -18.75
CA ARG A 31 -0.40 4.52 -19.99
C ARG A 31 -0.57 5.93 -20.58
N VAL A 32 -1.78 6.46 -20.59
CA VAL A 32 -2.04 7.84 -21.03
C VAL A 32 -1.35 8.85 -20.13
N ALA A 33 -1.41 8.67 -18.81
CA ALA A 33 -0.71 9.52 -17.84
C ALA A 33 0.82 9.47 -17.99
N LEU A 34 1.36 8.35 -18.48
CA LEU A 34 2.78 8.16 -18.81
C LEU A 34 3.16 8.67 -20.22
N GLY A 35 2.26 9.35 -20.93
CA GLY A 35 2.53 9.87 -22.27
C GLY A 35 2.56 8.79 -23.36
N ASN A 36 1.72 7.77 -23.24
CA ASN A 36 1.63 6.61 -24.15
C ASN A 36 2.90 5.73 -24.21
N THR A 37 3.75 5.83 -23.19
CA THR A 37 4.96 5.02 -23.05
C THR A 37 4.70 3.76 -22.23
N GLY A 38 5.52 2.72 -22.47
CA GLY A 38 5.36 1.42 -21.82
C GLY A 38 4.39 0.48 -22.55
N SER A 39 4.67 -0.82 -22.47
CA SER A 39 3.73 -1.84 -22.95
C SER A 39 2.61 -2.06 -21.92
N LYS A 40 1.43 -2.44 -22.40
CA LYS A 40 0.30 -2.77 -21.52
C LYS A 40 0.67 -3.88 -20.52
N THR A 41 1.47 -4.86 -20.95
CA THR A 41 1.95 -5.97 -20.11
C THR A 41 2.88 -5.50 -19.01
N THR A 42 3.81 -4.59 -19.30
CA THR A 42 4.72 -4.04 -18.28
C THR A 42 3.97 -3.20 -17.26
N ILE A 43 3.05 -2.34 -17.72
CA ILE A 43 2.22 -1.51 -16.83
C ILE A 43 1.34 -2.40 -15.93
N HIS A 44 0.69 -3.41 -16.51
CA HIS A 44 -0.13 -4.35 -15.75
C HIS A 44 0.68 -5.08 -14.66
N ARG A 45 1.88 -5.56 -15.01
CA ARG A 45 2.78 -6.20 -14.04
C ARG A 45 3.11 -5.26 -12.88
N TYR A 46 3.53 -4.02 -13.17
CA TYR A 46 3.89 -3.06 -12.13
C TYR A 46 2.68 -2.62 -11.28
N LEU A 47 1.50 -2.47 -11.87
CA LEU A 47 0.29 -2.17 -11.09
C LEU A 47 -0.03 -3.28 -10.09
N ARG A 48 0.03 -4.54 -10.53
CA ARG A 48 -0.17 -5.68 -9.65
C ARG A 48 0.87 -5.75 -8.53
N GLU A 49 2.15 -5.57 -8.86
CA GLU A 49 3.22 -5.57 -7.84
C GLU A 49 3.01 -4.45 -6.81
N LEU A 50 2.53 -3.28 -7.23
CA LEU A 50 2.22 -2.17 -6.32
C LEU A 50 1.01 -2.46 -5.43
N GLU A 51 -0.01 -3.13 -5.95
CA GLU A 51 -1.17 -3.58 -5.16
C GLU A 51 -0.79 -4.63 -4.13
N GLU A 52 0.07 -5.59 -4.49
CA GLU A 52 0.58 -6.62 -3.58
C GLU A 52 1.41 -6.00 -2.45
N GLU A 53 2.31 -5.05 -2.76
CA GLU A 53 3.10 -4.31 -1.76
C GLU A 53 2.22 -3.48 -0.81
N GLU A 54 1.21 -2.81 -1.35
CA GLU A 54 0.27 -2.00 -0.56
C GLU A 54 -0.59 -2.88 0.36
N GLY A 55 -1.07 -4.02 -0.14
CA GLY A 55 -1.81 -5.01 0.66
C GLY A 55 -0.97 -5.64 1.77
N GLN A 56 0.30 -5.97 1.49
CA GLN A 56 1.24 -6.46 2.51
C GLN A 56 1.52 -5.41 3.58
N GLY A 57 1.69 -4.14 3.19
CA GLY A 57 1.91 -3.04 4.12
C GLY A 57 0.71 -2.79 5.05
N VAL A 58 -0.52 -2.91 4.53
CA VAL A 58 -1.74 -2.82 5.35
C VAL A 58 -1.86 -4.01 6.29
N GLY A 59 -1.59 -5.23 5.82
CA GLY A 59 -1.59 -6.44 6.66
C GLY A 59 -0.61 -6.36 7.82
N ALA A 60 0.62 -5.91 7.56
CA ALA A 60 1.63 -5.73 8.60
C ALA A 60 1.22 -4.68 9.65
N LYS A 61 0.63 -3.56 9.22
CA LYS A 61 0.12 -2.52 10.14
C LYS A 61 -1.02 -3.03 11.02
N MET A 62 -1.94 -3.83 10.47
CA MET A 62 -3.01 -4.45 11.26
C MET A 62 -2.43 -5.42 12.30
N ALA A 63 -1.51 -6.31 11.90
CA ALA A 63 -0.89 -7.25 12.82
C ALA A 63 -0.14 -6.57 13.99
N VAL A 64 0.54 -5.45 13.72
CA VAL A 64 1.17 -4.63 14.77
C VAL A 64 0.13 -4.01 15.69
N SER A 65 -0.99 -3.52 15.14
CA SER A 65 -2.07 -2.92 15.93
C SER A 65 -2.72 -3.97 16.85
N ASP A 66 -2.96 -5.18 16.36
CA ASP A 66 -3.50 -6.29 17.13
C ASP A 66 -2.56 -6.70 18.27
N ALA A 67 -1.26 -6.80 18.00
CA ALA A 67 -0.26 -7.13 19.02
C ALA A 67 -0.17 -6.07 20.12
N LEU A 68 -0.29 -4.78 19.76
CA LEU A 68 -0.33 -3.69 20.74
C LEU A 68 -1.62 -3.73 21.57
N GLN A 69 -2.76 -4.03 20.96
CA GLN A 69 -4.04 -4.17 21.68
C GLN A 69 -3.98 -5.30 22.72
N ASP A 70 -3.43 -6.47 22.37
CA ASP A 70 -3.26 -7.58 23.32
C ASP A 70 -2.39 -7.18 24.52
N LEU A 71 -1.28 -6.49 24.26
CA LEU A 71 -0.35 -6.06 25.31
C LEU A 71 -0.98 -5.02 26.24
N VAL A 72 -1.73 -4.05 25.69
CA VAL A 72 -2.47 -3.05 26.48
C VAL A 72 -3.59 -3.70 27.29
N ALA A 73 -4.32 -4.68 26.73
CA ALA A 73 -5.38 -5.39 27.44
C ALA A 73 -4.84 -6.12 28.68
N ARG A 74 -3.73 -6.87 28.52
CA ARG A 74 -3.07 -7.56 29.64
C ARG A 74 -2.59 -6.60 30.73
N LEU A 75 -2.07 -5.44 30.34
CA LEU A 75 -1.66 -4.41 31.29
C LEU A 75 -2.86 -3.84 32.06
N ALA A 76 -3.95 -3.56 31.35
CA ALA A 76 -5.19 -3.05 31.96
C ALA A 76 -5.78 -4.05 32.96
N GLU A 77 -5.83 -5.35 32.61
CA GLU A 77 -6.25 -6.43 33.51
C GLU A 77 -5.38 -6.47 34.77
N ARG A 78 -4.06 -6.37 34.61
CA ARG A 78 -3.12 -6.39 35.74
C ARG A 78 -3.32 -5.20 36.66
N LEU A 79 -3.49 -4.00 36.10
CA LEU A 79 -3.74 -2.78 36.86
C LEU A 79 -5.07 -2.84 37.62
N HIS A 80 -6.13 -3.38 36.99
CA HIS A 80 -7.41 -3.56 37.67
C HIS A 80 -7.31 -4.54 38.83
N ALA A 81 -6.65 -5.68 38.62
CA ALA A 81 -6.43 -6.67 39.66
C ALA A 81 -5.61 -6.10 40.83
N GLU A 82 -4.60 -5.27 40.56
CA GLU A 82 -3.82 -4.62 41.61
C GLU A 82 -4.62 -3.53 42.34
N ALA A 83 -5.48 -2.78 41.64
CA ALA A 83 -6.36 -1.77 42.25
C ALA A 83 -7.44 -2.40 43.14
N ASP A 84 -8.01 -3.54 42.76
CA ASP A 84 -9.03 -4.26 43.55
C ASP A 84 -8.45 -4.94 44.81
N THR A 85 -7.12 -5.06 44.89
CA THR A 85 -6.42 -5.64 46.06
C THR A 85 -6.01 -4.61 47.12
N VAL A 86 -6.24 -3.32 46.89
CA VAL A 86 -5.96 -2.20 47.82
C VAL A 86 -7.26 -1.69 48.45
#